data_AF-A0A183EM03-F1
#
_entry.id   AF-A0A183EM03-F1
#
_cell.length_a   1.000
_cell.length_b   1.000
_cell.length_c   1.000
_cell.angle_alpha   90.00
_cell.angle_beta   90.00
_cell.angle_gamma   90.00
#
_symmetry.space_group_name_H-M   'P 1'
#
loop_
_entity.id
_entity.type
_entity.pdbx_description
1 polymer ?
#
loop_
_entity_poly.entity_id
_entity_poly.type
_entity_poly.pdbx_seq_one_letter_code
_entity_poly.pdbx_strand_id
1 'polypeptide(L)'
;MEQSGKWGEELGAIARLKTAFYVELAKILKEKTYFTAFHHFLRLLYTHNWLMKPLFVDFNNEWKEEDIDEMEKEFIKLRPVLPAMVICTSVDRSGSRWTREEPQPLILKRIVSLAKDTAAVIDEHIISSVPLNLKV
;
A
#
# COMPACT_ATOMS: atom_id res chain seq x y z
N MET A 1 48.58 -33.18 -1.59
CA MET A 1 48.64 -31.88 -2.28
C MET A 1 47.26 -31.65 -2.87
N GLU A 2 46.54 -30.68 -2.31
CA GLU A 2 45.13 -30.38 -2.59
C GLU A 2 44.99 -29.73 -3.97
N GLN A 3 44.20 -30.34 -4.86
CA GLN A 3 43.75 -29.68 -6.09
C GLN A 3 42.50 -28.85 -5.80
N SER A 4 42.74 -27.66 -5.26
CA SER A 4 41.81 -26.54 -5.39
C SER A 4 41.93 -25.97 -6.81
N GLY A 5 40.79 -25.86 -7.52
CA GLY A 5 40.70 -25.05 -8.74
C GLY A 5 40.14 -25.75 -9.97
N LYS A 6 38.85 -26.12 -9.97
CA LYS A 6 38.08 -26.37 -11.20
C LYS A 6 36.87 -25.43 -11.34
N TRP A 7 36.95 -24.25 -10.74
CA TRP A 7 35.85 -23.26 -10.77
C TRP A 7 35.81 -22.41 -12.05
N GLY A 8 36.52 -22.79 -13.13
CA GLY A 8 36.85 -21.87 -14.22
C GLY A 8 36.34 -22.15 -15.64
N GLU A 9 35.90 -23.36 -16.01
CA GLU A 9 35.76 -23.69 -17.45
C GLU A 9 34.35 -24.02 -17.95
N GLU A 10 33.38 -24.33 -17.08
CA GLU A 10 31.99 -24.45 -17.53
C GLU A 10 31.31 -23.07 -17.54
N LEU A 11 31.49 -22.32 -18.63
CA LEU A 11 30.70 -21.10 -18.91
C LEU A 11 29.19 -21.36 -18.77
N GLY A 12 28.75 -22.58 -19.08
CA GLY A 12 27.38 -23.04 -18.86
C GLY A 12 26.98 -23.10 -17.38
N ALA A 13 27.87 -23.49 -16.47
CA ALA A 13 27.59 -23.49 -15.03
C ALA A 13 27.44 -22.07 -14.48
N ILE A 14 28.31 -21.14 -14.88
CA ILE A 14 28.20 -19.72 -14.51
C ILE A 14 26.91 -19.12 -15.07
N ALA A 15 26.56 -19.43 -16.33
CA ALA A 15 25.32 -18.97 -16.93
C ALA A 15 24.09 -19.51 -16.18
N ARG A 16 24.06 -20.80 -15.84
CA ARG A 16 22.98 -21.42 -15.05
C ARG A 16 22.87 -20.80 -13.66
N LEU A 17 24.00 -20.58 -12.99
CA LEU A 17 24.02 -19.93 -11.67
C LEU A 17 23.49 -18.50 -11.75
N LYS A 18 23.92 -17.73 -12.75
CA LYS A 18 23.43 -16.37 -12.98
C LYS A 18 21.93 -16.35 -13.25
N THR A 19 21.44 -17.25 -14.10
CA THR A 19 20.01 -17.38 -14.40
C THR A 19 19.22 -17.78 -13.16
N ALA A 20 19.67 -18.78 -12.40
CA ALA A 20 19.03 -19.20 -11.16
C ALA A 20 18.98 -18.06 -10.15
N PHE A 21 20.08 -17.32 -9.98
CA PHE A 21 20.13 -16.13 -9.13
C PHE A 21 19.13 -15.07 -9.56
N TYR A 22 19.10 -14.69 -10.85
CA TYR A 22 18.12 -13.70 -11.32
C TYR A 22 16.68 -14.19 -11.24
N VAL A 23 16.41 -15.49 -11.42
CA VAL A 23 15.07 -16.08 -11.29
C VAL A 23 14.62 -16.06 -9.83
N GLU A 24 15.49 -16.43 -8.88
CA GLU A 24 15.17 -16.36 -7.45
C GLU A 24 15.05 -14.91 -6.98
N LEU A 25 15.93 -14.01 -7.42
CA LEU A 25 15.83 -12.58 -7.17
C LEU A 25 14.52 -12.02 -7.73
N ALA A 26 14.12 -12.41 -8.95
CA ALA A 26 12.86 -12.00 -9.55
C ALA A 26 11.65 -12.54 -8.77
N LYS A 27 11.71 -13.77 -8.24
CA LYS A 27 10.65 -14.32 -7.36
C LYS A 27 10.56 -13.54 -6.04
N ILE A 28 11.69 -13.24 -5.42
CA ILE A 28 11.77 -12.44 -4.18
C ILE A 28 11.25 -11.01 -4.44
N LEU A 29 11.62 -10.40 -5.56
CA LEU A 29 11.15 -9.06 -5.95
C LEU A 29 9.66 -9.08 -6.37
N LYS A 30 9.17 -10.19 -6.93
CA LYS A 30 7.74 -10.39 -7.25
C LYS A 30 6.85 -10.38 -6.01
N GLU A 31 7.37 -10.79 -4.85
CA GLU A 31 6.61 -10.77 -3.58
C GLU A 31 6.40 -9.37 -3.00
N LYS A 32 7.22 -8.38 -3.36
CA LYS A 32 7.09 -6.98 -2.89
C LYS A 32 7.23 -5.98 -4.03
N THR A 33 6.24 -5.96 -4.90
CA THR A 33 6.17 -4.96 -5.97
C THR A 33 5.46 -3.69 -5.48
N TYR A 34 5.87 -2.54 -6.03
CA TYR A 34 5.14 -1.27 -5.93
C TYR A 34 3.66 -1.40 -6.34
N PHE A 35 3.36 -2.37 -7.21
CA PHE A 35 2.02 -2.70 -7.66
C PHE A 35 1.17 -3.29 -6.52
N THR A 36 1.71 -4.22 -5.74
CA THR A 36 1.04 -4.76 -4.54
C THR A 36 0.80 -3.67 -3.50
N ALA A 37 1.76 -2.77 -3.28
CA ALA A 37 1.61 -1.65 -2.36
C ALA A 37 0.52 -0.66 -2.83
N PHE A 38 0.51 -0.33 -4.12
CA PHE A 38 -0.54 0.50 -4.72
C PHE A 38 -1.91 -0.17 -4.61
N HIS A 39 -2.00 -1.48 -4.84
CA HIS A 39 -3.24 -2.23 -4.67
C HIS A 39 -3.74 -2.17 -3.22
N HIS A 40 -2.87 -2.35 -2.22
CA HIS A 40 -3.23 -2.19 -0.80
C HIS A 40 -3.69 -0.77 -0.47
N PHE A 41 -3.08 0.24 -1.06
CA PHE A 41 -3.51 1.63 -0.92
C PHE A 41 -4.92 1.86 -1.50
N LEU A 42 -5.20 1.37 -2.71
CA LEU A 42 -6.54 1.43 -3.30
C LEU A 42 -7.56 0.71 -2.43
N ARG A 43 -7.20 -0.48 -1.93
CA ARG A 43 -8.05 -1.24 -1.00
C ARG A 43 -8.38 -0.45 0.24
N LEU A 44 -7.36 0.12 0.90
CA LEU A 44 -7.56 1.01 2.05
C LEU A 44 -8.54 2.13 1.71
N LEU A 45 -8.38 2.82 0.58
CA LEU A 45 -9.27 3.90 0.18
C LEU A 45 -10.74 3.45 0.08
N TYR A 46 -11.02 2.33 -0.59
CA TYR A 46 -12.41 1.94 -0.85
C TYR A 46 -13.06 1.11 0.27
N THR A 47 -12.27 0.43 1.11
CA THR A 47 -12.81 -0.37 2.23
C THR A 47 -12.91 0.42 3.53
N HIS A 48 -12.10 1.47 3.71
CA HIS A 48 -12.12 2.24 4.95
C HIS A 48 -13.42 3.04 5.08
N ASN A 49 -14.05 2.95 6.25
CA ASN A 49 -15.26 3.70 6.54
C ASN A 49 -14.92 5.11 7.02
N TRP A 50 -14.66 6.00 6.05
CA TRP A 50 -14.33 7.41 6.29
C TRP A 50 -15.38 8.19 7.09
N LEU A 51 -16.62 7.69 7.16
CA LEU A 51 -17.67 8.32 7.96
C LEU A 51 -17.54 8.00 9.44
N MET A 52 -17.21 6.74 9.76
CA MET A 52 -17.30 6.18 11.11
C MET A 52 -15.97 6.11 11.84
N LYS A 53 -14.82 6.16 11.13
CA LYS A 53 -13.51 6.02 11.76
C LYS A 53 -12.46 6.91 11.06
N PRO A 54 -11.57 7.59 11.81
CA PRO A 54 -10.41 8.24 11.23
C PRO A 54 -9.40 7.19 10.75
N LEU A 55 -8.54 7.55 9.80
CA LEU A 55 -7.39 6.72 9.44
C LEU A 55 -6.23 7.03 10.38
N PHE A 56 -5.82 6.06 11.20
CA PHE A 56 -4.65 6.17 12.06
C PHE A 56 -3.39 5.74 11.30
N VAL A 57 -2.41 6.63 11.22
CA VAL A 57 -1.13 6.39 10.57
C VAL A 57 -0.01 6.62 11.58
N ASP A 58 0.47 5.51 12.15
CA ASP A 58 1.56 5.50 13.12
C ASP A 58 2.74 4.68 12.58
N PHE A 59 3.70 5.37 11.95
CA PHE A 59 4.87 4.71 11.37
C PHE A 59 5.94 4.34 12.41
N ASN A 60 5.91 5.01 13.57
CA ASN A 60 6.93 4.88 14.60
C ASN A 60 6.45 4.08 15.82
N ASN A 61 5.18 3.65 15.81
CA ASN A 61 4.53 2.94 16.90
C ASN A 61 4.57 3.75 18.22
N GLU A 62 4.32 5.06 18.10
CA GLU A 62 4.33 6.04 19.19
C GLU A 62 3.06 6.01 20.04
N TRP A 63 1.94 5.52 19.50
CA TRP A 63 0.67 5.47 20.22
C TRP A 63 0.46 4.16 20.95
N LYS A 64 -0.08 4.27 22.16
CA LYS A 64 -0.60 3.12 22.92
C LYS A 64 -2.08 2.94 22.64
N GLU A 65 -2.64 1.82 23.11
CA GLU A 65 -4.06 1.54 23.00
C GLU A 65 -4.90 2.63 23.67
N GLU A 66 -4.45 3.16 24.80
CA GLU A 66 -5.16 4.26 25.49
C GLU A 66 -5.17 5.55 24.69
N ASP A 67 -4.11 5.85 23.93
CA ASP A 67 -4.06 7.01 23.03
C ASP A 67 -5.07 6.87 21.89
N ILE A 68 -5.16 5.66 21.30
CA ILE A 68 -6.09 5.37 20.21
C ILE A 68 -7.55 5.51 20.70
N ASP A 69 -7.86 4.98 21.88
CA ASP A 69 -9.18 5.10 22.51
C ASP A 69 -9.59 6.56 22.77
N GLU A 70 -8.65 7.39 23.23
CA GLU A 70 -8.89 8.82 23.43
C GLU A 70 -9.17 9.53 22.11
N MET A 71 -8.35 9.26 21.08
CA MET A 71 -8.50 9.85 19.75
C MET A 71 -9.82 9.42 19.08
N GLU A 72 -10.26 8.17 19.26
CA GLU A 72 -11.56 7.71 18.75
C GLU A 72 -12.74 8.43 19.44
N LYS A 73 -12.66 8.63 20.76
CA LYS A 73 -13.68 9.41 21.51
C LYS A 73 -13.72 10.86 21.04
N GLU A 74 -12.56 11.47 20.82
CA GLU A 74 -12.47 12.83 20.31
C GLU A 74 -13.05 12.95 18.89
N PHE A 75 -12.73 12.00 18.00
CA PHE A 75 -13.30 11.94 16.66
C PHE A 75 -14.83 11.90 16.68
N ILE A 76 -15.44 11.04 17.52
CA ILE A 76 -16.90 10.93 17.62
C ILE A 76 -17.51 12.26 18.06
N LYS A 77 -16.90 12.92 19.07
CA LYS A 77 -17.35 14.22 19.59
C LYS A 77 -17.26 15.32 18.54
N LEU A 78 -16.17 15.35 17.76
CA LEU A 78 -15.89 16.40 16.78
C LEU A 78 -16.40 16.09 15.38
N ARG A 79 -16.95 14.89 15.13
CA ARG A 79 -17.34 14.45 13.77
C ARG A 79 -18.16 15.48 12.98
N PRO A 80 -19.13 16.22 13.57
CA PRO A 80 -19.91 17.21 12.83
C PRO A 80 -19.11 18.35 12.18
N VAL A 81 -17.90 18.65 12.68
CA VAL A 81 -17.04 19.74 12.20
C VAL A 81 -15.76 19.26 11.51
N LEU A 82 -15.50 17.95 11.54
CA LEU A 82 -14.31 17.37 10.91
C LEU A 82 -14.51 17.19 9.39
N PRO A 83 -13.42 17.23 8.61
CA PRO A 83 -13.49 17.00 7.16
C PRO A 83 -14.00 15.60 6.81
N ALA A 84 -14.41 15.42 5.55
CA ALA A 84 -14.92 14.14 5.06
C ALA A 84 -13.89 13.00 5.22
N MET A 85 -12.61 13.33 5.04
CA MET A 85 -11.46 12.45 5.20
C MET A 85 -10.64 12.93 6.40
N VAL A 86 -10.43 12.08 7.41
CA VAL A 86 -9.62 12.38 8.60
C VAL A 86 -8.46 11.40 8.66
N ILE A 87 -7.23 11.91 8.68
CA ILE A 87 -6.00 11.11 8.68
C ILE A 87 -5.11 11.56 9.84
N CYS A 88 -5.17 10.83 10.95
CA CYS A 88 -4.40 11.12 12.14
C CYS A 88 -2.97 10.59 11.98
N THR A 89 -1.99 11.40 12.38
CA THR A 89 -0.57 11.01 12.46
C THR A 89 -0.01 11.42 13.82
N SER A 90 1.15 10.89 14.22
CA SER A 90 1.72 11.24 15.54
C SER A 90 1.98 12.74 15.74
N VAL A 91 2.16 13.48 14.64
CA VAL A 91 2.34 14.94 14.63
C VAL A 91 1.06 15.74 14.32
N ASP A 92 -0.05 15.06 14.04
CA ASP A 92 -1.39 15.63 13.86
C ASP A 92 -2.47 14.66 14.35
N ARG A 93 -2.77 14.69 15.65
CA ARG A 93 -3.81 13.85 16.24
C ARG A 93 -5.22 14.22 15.78
N SER A 94 -5.45 15.47 15.38
CA SER A 94 -6.76 15.93 14.85
C SER A 94 -7.08 15.34 13.47
N GLY A 95 -6.04 14.94 12.74
CA GLY A 95 -6.09 14.36 11.42
C GLY A 95 -6.69 15.24 10.33
N SER A 96 -6.72 16.55 10.55
CA SER A 96 -7.32 17.53 9.64
C SER A 96 -6.27 18.40 8.93
N ARG A 97 -4.98 18.31 9.28
CA ARG A 97 -3.93 19.22 8.77
C ARG A 97 -3.83 19.21 7.25
N TRP A 98 -4.02 18.05 6.60
CA TRP A 98 -3.94 17.91 5.14
C TRP A 98 -5.29 17.82 4.44
N THR A 99 -6.36 17.59 5.19
CA THR A 99 -7.68 17.28 4.63
C THR A 99 -8.78 18.29 4.98
N ARG A 100 -8.42 19.39 5.67
CA ARG A 100 -9.36 20.39 6.15
C ARG A 100 -10.26 20.97 5.07
N GLU A 101 -9.68 21.35 3.94
CA GLU A 101 -10.39 22.01 2.83
C GLU A 101 -10.86 21.00 1.77
N GLU A 102 -10.04 19.99 1.49
CA GLU A 102 -10.27 18.98 0.46
C GLU A 102 -9.78 17.60 0.94
N PRO A 103 -10.37 16.48 0.46
CA PRO A 103 -11.44 16.41 -0.51
C PRO A 103 -12.82 16.72 0.09
N GLN A 104 -13.65 17.46 -0.66
CA GLN A 104 -15.08 17.57 -0.39
C GLN A 104 -15.77 16.18 -0.38
N PRO A 105 -16.87 15.96 0.36
CA PRO A 105 -17.53 14.66 0.45
C PRO A 105 -17.85 14.01 -0.90
N LEU A 106 -18.27 14.81 -1.89
CA LEU A 106 -18.55 14.32 -3.25
C LEU A 106 -17.28 13.85 -3.97
N ILE A 107 -16.17 14.57 -3.79
CA ILE A 107 -14.88 14.22 -4.37
C ILE A 107 -14.34 12.96 -3.69
N LEU A 108 -14.43 12.86 -2.36
CA LEU A 108 -14.07 11.64 -1.64
C LEU A 108 -14.85 10.42 -2.13
N LYS A 109 -16.17 10.57 -2.32
CA LYS A 109 -17.00 9.48 -2.88
C LYS A 109 -16.53 9.05 -4.27
N ARG A 110 -16.13 9.99 -5.12
CA ARG A 110 -15.56 9.68 -6.44
C ARG A 110 -14.22 8.96 -6.33
N ILE A 111 -13.32 9.42 -5.45
CA ILE A 111 -12.03 8.78 -5.17
C ILE A 111 -12.24 7.32 -4.73
N VAL A 112 -13.15 7.08 -3.78
CA VAL A 112 -13.51 5.74 -3.30
C VAL A 112 -14.01 4.84 -4.43
N SER A 113 -14.90 5.36 -5.29
CA SER A 113 -15.43 4.61 -6.44
C SER A 113 -14.31 4.25 -7.43
N LEU A 114 -13.50 5.25 -7.82
CA LEU A 114 -12.38 5.04 -8.75
C LEU A 114 -11.35 4.06 -8.19
N ALA A 115 -11.07 4.13 -6.88
CA ALA A 115 -10.15 3.21 -6.24
C ALA A 115 -10.65 1.77 -6.29
N LYS A 116 -11.95 1.56 -6.07
CA LYS A 116 -12.59 0.25 -6.18
C LYS A 116 -12.51 -0.30 -7.60
N ASP A 117 -12.87 0.51 -8.60
CA ASP A 117 -12.87 0.08 -10.00
C ASP A 117 -11.44 -0.21 -10.48
N THR A 118 -10.47 0.60 -10.06
CA THR A 118 -9.04 0.40 -10.37
C THR A 118 -8.51 -0.87 -9.72
N ALA A 119 -8.86 -1.15 -8.46
CA ALA A 119 -8.46 -2.36 -7.76
C ALA A 119 -8.99 -3.62 -8.47
N ALA A 120 -10.24 -3.61 -8.95
CA ALA A 120 -10.81 -4.72 -9.71
C ALA A 120 -10.03 -5.02 -11.00
N VAL A 121 -9.67 -3.99 -11.77
CA VAL A 121 -8.84 -4.15 -12.98
C VAL A 121 -7.47 -4.72 -12.63
N ILE A 122 -6.88 -4.28 -11.52
CA ILE A 122 -5.59 -4.77 -11.03
C ILE A 122 -5.68 -6.25 -10.63
N ASP A 123 -6.71 -6.65 -9.88
CA ASP A 123 -6.93 -8.03 -9.45
C ASP A 123 -7.09 -8.96 -10.66
N GLU A 124 -7.85 -8.54 -11.67
CA GLU A 124 -7.97 -9.28 -12.94
C GLU A 124 -6.60 -9.48 -13.61
N HIS A 125 -5.73 -8.48 -13.60
CA HIS A 125 -4.39 -8.57 -14.21
C HIS A 125 -3.43 -9.43 -13.40
N ILE A 126 -3.45 -9.34 -12.07
CA ILE A 126 -2.62 -10.16 -11.19
C ILE A 126 -2.97 -11.64 -11.36
N ILE A 127 -4.27 -11.96 -11.48
CA ILE A 127 -4.76 -13.34 -11.60
C ILE A 127 -4.58 -13.88 -13.03
N SER A 128 -4.84 -13.07 -14.06
CA SER A 128 -4.88 -13.54 -15.44
C SER A 128 -3.52 -13.54 -16.15
N SER A 129 -2.49 -12.89 -15.62
CA SER A 129 -1.21 -12.63 -16.32
C SER A 129 -1.37 -11.95 -17.69
N VAL A 130 -2.55 -11.38 -17.99
CA VAL A 130 -2.84 -10.67 -19.24
C VAL A 130 -2.21 -9.27 -19.16
N PRO A 131 -1.58 -8.75 -20.24
CA PRO A 131 -1.01 -7.41 -20.23
C PRO A 131 -2.08 -6.31 -20.17
N LEU A 132 -1.81 -5.23 -19.41
CA LEU A 132 -2.67 -4.05 -19.29
C LEU A 132 -2.82 -3.35 -20.64
N ASN A 133 -3.99 -3.48 -21.25
CA ASN A 133 -4.27 -2.85 -22.53
C ASN A 133 -4.77 -1.42 -22.30
N LEU A 134 -3.83 -0.51 -22.06
CA LEU A 134 -4.12 0.92 -21.97
C LEU A 134 -4.43 1.45 -23.36
N LYS A 135 -5.72 1.71 -23.64
CA LYS A 135 -6.11 2.57 -24.75
C LYS A 135 -5.75 4.01 -24.37
N VAL A 136 -4.56 4.43 -24.76
CA VAL A 136 -4.14 5.84 -24.73
C VAL A 136 -4.75 6.56 -25.93
#